data_AF-A0A7Z9XEW4-F1
#
_entry.id   AF-A0A7Z9XEW4-F1
#
_cell.length_a   1.000
_cell.length_b   1.000
_cell.length_c   1.000
_cell.angle_alpha   90.00
_cell.angle_beta   90.00
_cell.angle_gamma   90.00
#
_symmetry.space_group_name_H-M   'P 1'
#
loop_
_entity.id
_entity.type
_entity.pdbx_description
1 polymer ?
#
loop_
_entity_poly.entity_id
_entity_poly.type
_entity_poly.pdbx_seq_one_letter_code
_entity_poly.pdbx_strand_id
1 'polypeptide(L)'
;WDGDQLDRLQSYPSWTENEKLQFENRIINKISFLYKRILRTGTKLEPFKDIASEKLVELKNRIASQLTKKPGKLPRCSVYLPAKRGHSPLVVALREDSPGANIWAVFDHTPLDHTYNSSALFTAPELLRVLGWIVLNRLYVGDPSSIVFQRVAKSPISPKHAERLLRKLFRFFSSGTPRLDYACSDPPWLKVFVSVDTSVFATDNALHLAYYLVQNSWRETFFSALDLRHVENDFLRCYETAKGAWRYLQKGLPGGSEYAIYDSRASGDNRSAKTIEEFIESFRESDTEDRKTKEAESMEKTATERNRRTRPLLDLL
;
A
#
# COMPACT_ATOMS: atom_id res chain seq x y z
N TRP A 1 30.74 -22.78 -8.37
CA TRP A 1 30.06 -22.04 -9.43
C TRP A 1 30.87 -22.31 -10.66
N ASP A 2 30.24 -22.81 -11.71
CA ASP A 2 30.91 -23.00 -13.01
C ASP A 2 31.12 -21.64 -13.71
N GLY A 3 31.93 -21.60 -14.77
CA GLY A 3 32.20 -20.38 -15.54
C GLY A 3 30.91 -19.75 -16.09
N ASP A 4 30.00 -20.59 -16.60
CA ASP A 4 28.72 -20.16 -17.18
C ASP A 4 27.81 -19.45 -16.16
N GLN A 5 27.81 -19.88 -14.89
CA GLN A 5 27.06 -19.20 -13.81
C GLN A 5 27.66 -17.84 -13.46
N LEU A 6 28.99 -17.71 -13.51
CA LEU A 6 29.69 -16.44 -13.27
C LEU A 6 29.40 -15.45 -14.39
N ASP A 7 29.52 -15.87 -15.65
CA ASP A 7 29.24 -15.04 -16.83
C ASP A 7 27.78 -14.58 -16.85
N ARG A 8 26.86 -15.49 -16.50
CA ARG A 8 25.46 -15.15 -16.34
C ARG A 8 25.26 -14.09 -15.26
N LEU A 9 25.90 -14.19 -14.10
CA LEU A 9 25.79 -13.17 -13.04
C LEU A 9 26.42 -11.82 -13.46
N GLN A 10 27.51 -11.84 -14.22
CA GLN A 10 28.13 -10.62 -14.74
C GLN A 10 27.19 -9.86 -15.69
N SER A 11 26.31 -10.57 -16.42
CA SER A 11 25.28 -9.96 -17.25
C SER A 11 24.07 -9.39 -16.48
N TYR A 12 24.04 -9.45 -15.14
CA TYR A 12 22.91 -8.96 -14.33
C TYR A 12 22.43 -7.54 -14.70
N PRO A 13 23.31 -6.54 -14.95
CA PRO A 13 22.87 -5.20 -15.33
C PRO A 13 21.99 -5.18 -16.59
N SER A 14 22.25 -6.06 -17.58
CA SER A 14 21.52 -6.11 -18.85
C SER A 14 20.22 -6.91 -18.80
N TRP A 15 19.93 -7.59 -17.68
CA TRP A 15 18.69 -8.33 -17.54
C TRP A 15 17.47 -7.41 -17.53
N THR A 16 16.34 -7.90 -17.99
CA THR A 16 15.05 -7.23 -17.79
C THR A 16 14.70 -7.16 -16.31
N GLU A 17 13.83 -6.23 -15.94
CA GLU A 17 13.36 -6.08 -14.56
C GLU A 17 12.69 -7.37 -14.03
N ASN A 18 11.95 -8.07 -14.89
CA ASN A 18 11.33 -9.35 -14.53
C ASN A 18 12.37 -10.44 -14.26
N GLU A 19 13.43 -10.54 -15.06
CA GLU A 19 14.52 -11.50 -14.83
C GLU A 19 15.26 -11.22 -13.53
N LYS A 20 15.55 -9.95 -13.23
CA LYS A 20 16.15 -9.52 -11.96
C LYS A 20 15.28 -9.94 -10.77
N LEU A 21 13.98 -9.63 -10.82
CA LEU A 21 13.02 -10.03 -9.79
C LEU A 21 12.94 -11.55 -9.60
N GLN A 22 12.94 -12.33 -10.68
CA GLN A 22 12.92 -13.79 -10.60
C GLN A 22 14.18 -14.33 -9.90
N PHE A 23 15.35 -13.78 -10.22
CA PHE A 23 16.60 -14.16 -9.59
C PHE A 23 16.64 -13.80 -8.10
N GLU A 24 16.26 -12.59 -7.74
CA GLU A 24 16.15 -12.15 -6.34
C GLU A 24 15.18 -13.04 -5.55
N ASN A 25 14.01 -13.35 -6.12
CA ASN A 25 13.05 -14.26 -5.50
C ASN A 25 13.61 -15.68 -5.31
N ARG A 26 14.44 -16.19 -6.24
CA ARG A 26 15.13 -17.48 -6.07
C ARG A 26 16.11 -17.45 -4.90
N ILE A 27 16.88 -16.36 -4.75
CA ILE A 27 17.79 -16.16 -3.61
C ILE A 27 17.00 -16.14 -2.31
N ILE A 28 15.96 -15.31 -2.20
CA ILE A 28 15.12 -15.20 -1.00
C ILE A 28 14.48 -16.55 -0.65
N ASN A 29 13.97 -17.28 -1.64
CA ASN A 29 13.42 -18.62 -1.44
C ASN A 29 14.47 -19.62 -0.95
N LYS A 30 15.70 -19.57 -1.48
CA LYS A 30 16.78 -20.46 -1.04
C LYS A 30 17.19 -20.15 0.39
N ILE A 31 17.32 -18.88 0.76
CA ILE A 31 17.60 -18.44 2.13
C ILE A 31 16.49 -18.93 3.08
N SER A 32 15.22 -18.72 2.69
CA SER A 32 14.05 -19.21 3.44
C SER A 32 14.06 -20.73 3.64
N PHE A 33 14.40 -21.49 2.59
CA PHE A 33 14.50 -22.95 2.66
C PHE A 33 15.63 -23.41 3.59
N LEU A 34 16.83 -22.84 3.46
CA LEU A 34 17.97 -23.17 4.31
C LEU A 34 17.66 -22.86 5.78
N TYR A 35 17.01 -21.73 6.04
CA TYR A 35 16.58 -21.36 7.37
C TYR A 35 15.59 -22.36 7.97
N LYS A 36 14.54 -22.73 7.23
CA LYS A 36 13.58 -23.77 7.66
C LYS A 36 14.26 -25.12 7.89
N ARG A 37 15.27 -25.46 7.09
CA ARG A 37 16.02 -26.71 7.24
C ARG A 37 16.81 -26.71 8.54
N ILE A 38 17.57 -25.65 8.83
CA ILE A 38 18.33 -25.47 10.07
C ILE A 38 17.42 -25.65 11.30
N LEU A 39 16.23 -25.04 11.28
CA LEU A 39 15.27 -25.14 12.37
C LEU A 39 14.73 -26.56 12.57
N ARG A 40 14.48 -27.30 11.48
CA ARG A 40 13.95 -28.67 11.53
C ARG A 40 14.97 -29.69 11.98
N THR A 41 16.26 -29.46 11.70
CA THR A 41 17.31 -30.43 12.06
C THR A 41 17.53 -30.58 13.55
N GLY A 42 16.92 -29.75 14.41
CA GLY A 42 16.92 -29.93 15.88
C GLY A 42 18.30 -29.95 16.52
N THR A 43 19.36 -29.75 15.72
CA THR A 43 20.73 -29.69 16.17
C THR A 43 20.79 -28.55 17.16
N LYS A 44 21.26 -28.88 18.37
CA LYS A 44 21.79 -27.95 19.38
C LYS A 44 22.96 -27.18 18.77
N LEU A 45 22.71 -26.42 17.71
CA LEU A 45 23.60 -25.43 17.17
C LEU A 45 23.63 -24.36 18.25
N GLU A 46 24.71 -24.35 19.03
CA GLU A 46 25.03 -23.32 20.02
C GLU A 46 24.74 -21.87 19.54
N PRO A 47 24.89 -21.50 18.24
CA PRO A 47 24.54 -20.15 17.77
C PRO A 47 23.05 -19.81 17.77
N PHE A 48 22.14 -20.78 17.92
CA PHE A 48 20.69 -20.58 17.85
C PHE A 48 19.97 -20.69 19.21
N LYS A 49 20.69 -20.98 20.30
CA LYS A 49 20.11 -20.92 21.65
C LYS A 49 19.59 -19.52 22.00
N ASP A 50 20.12 -18.48 21.35
CA ASP A 50 19.80 -17.08 21.61
C ASP A 50 18.84 -16.42 20.59
N ILE A 51 18.39 -17.14 19.56
CA ILE A 51 17.36 -16.61 18.65
C ILE A 51 15.99 -16.89 19.27
N ALA A 52 15.48 -15.90 20.01
CA ALA A 52 14.12 -15.91 20.54
C ALA A 52 13.09 -16.30 19.46
N SER A 53 12.07 -17.07 19.86
CA SER A 53 10.96 -17.51 18.98
C SER A 53 10.29 -16.35 18.23
N GLU A 54 10.30 -15.15 18.81
CA GLU A 54 9.79 -13.93 18.21
C GLU A 54 10.57 -13.52 16.94
N LYS A 55 11.91 -13.59 16.96
CA LYS A 55 12.75 -13.28 15.78
C LYS A 55 12.50 -14.26 14.62
N LEU A 56 12.15 -15.50 14.95
CA LEU A 56 11.78 -16.52 13.98
C LEU A 56 10.46 -16.18 13.28
N VAL A 57 9.47 -15.74 14.06
CA VAL A 57 8.18 -15.27 13.54
C VAL A 57 8.38 -14.03 12.68
N GLU A 58 9.18 -13.07 13.12
CA GLU A 58 9.51 -11.87 12.35
C GLU A 58 10.14 -12.21 10.99
N LEU A 59 11.11 -13.12 10.96
CA LEU A 59 11.75 -13.49 9.69
C LEU A 59 10.76 -14.20 8.76
N LYS A 60 9.92 -15.10 9.29
CA LYS A 60 8.87 -15.77 8.52
C LYS A 60 7.90 -14.75 7.92
N ASN A 61 7.44 -13.80 8.72
CA ASN A 61 6.50 -12.76 8.30
C ASN A 61 7.16 -11.79 7.29
N ARG A 62 8.43 -11.45 7.50
CA ARG A 62 9.21 -10.66 6.54
C ARG A 62 9.31 -11.37 5.20
N ILE A 63 9.64 -12.66 5.16
CA ILE A 63 9.69 -13.45 3.92
C ILE A 63 8.30 -13.52 3.27
N ALA A 64 7.26 -13.78 4.05
CA ALA A 64 5.88 -13.82 3.56
C ALA A 64 5.46 -12.47 2.94
N SER A 65 5.90 -11.35 3.53
CA SER A 65 5.65 -10.00 3.00
C SER A 65 6.29 -9.75 1.62
N GLN A 66 7.33 -10.50 1.27
CA GLN A 66 8.01 -10.35 -0.03
C GLN A 66 7.41 -11.26 -1.09
N LEU A 67 7.12 -12.51 -0.71
CA LEU A 67 6.79 -13.56 -1.66
C LEU A 67 5.28 -13.75 -1.88
N THR A 68 4.45 -13.37 -0.90
CA THR A 68 3.00 -13.59 -1.00
C THR A 68 2.38 -12.58 -1.95
N LYS A 69 1.78 -13.08 -3.04
CA LYS A 69 0.88 -12.31 -3.89
C LYS A 69 -0.48 -12.22 -3.19
N LYS A 70 -0.98 -10.99 -3.01
CA LYS A 70 -2.32 -10.72 -2.46
C LYS A 70 -3.07 -9.81 -3.43
N PRO A 71 -4.40 -9.93 -3.57
CA PRO A 71 -5.20 -9.00 -4.36
C PRO A 71 -4.93 -7.54 -3.95
N GLY A 72 -4.82 -6.65 -4.91
CA GLY A 72 -4.54 -5.22 -4.68
C GLY A 72 -3.11 -4.88 -4.23
N LYS A 73 -2.30 -5.84 -3.77
CA LYS A 73 -0.92 -5.58 -3.34
C LYS A 73 -0.07 -5.08 -4.51
N LEU A 74 0.59 -3.95 -4.31
CA LEU A 74 1.53 -3.41 -5.28
C LEU A 74 2.81 -4.26 -5.30
N PRO A 75 3.31 -4.63 -6.50
CA PRO A 75 4.54 -5.41 -6.59
C PRO A 75 5.76 -4.57 -6.24
N ARG A 76 6.82 -5.23 -5.81
CA ARG A 76 8.13 -4.60 -5.65
C ARG A 76 8.90 -4.63 -6.97
N CYS A 77 9.81 -3.68 -7.14
CA CYS A 77 10.86 -3.76 -8.13
C CYS A 77 12.09 -4.49 -7.55
N SER A 78 13.01 -4.86 -8.43
CA SER A 78 14.32 -5.38 -8.11
C SER A 78 15.10 -4.37 -7.26
N VAL A 79 16.00 -4.85 -6.40
CA VAL A 79 16.87 -3.96 -5.61
C VAL A 79 17.83 -3.15 -6.50
N TYR A 80 18.02 -3.60 -7.74
CA TYR A 80 18.84 -2.93 -8.74
C TYR A 80 18.24 -1.58 -9.18
N LEU A 81 16.92 -1.52 -9.38
CA LEU A 81 16.28 -0.33 -9.93
C LEU A 81 16.45 0.92 -9.04
N PRO A 82 16.23 0.86 -7.70
CA PRO A 82 16.52 1.99 -6.81
C PRO A 82 18.02 2.30 -6.73
N ALA A 83 18.91 1.30 -6.83
CA ALA A 83 20.35 1.51 -6.75
C ALA A 83 20.90 2.28 -7.97
N LYS A 84 20.30 2.13 -9.15
CA LYS A 84 20.71 2.83 -10.39
C LYS A 84 20.23 4.29 -10.47
N ARG A 85 19.36 4.73 -9.55
CA ARG A 85 18.59 5.99 -9.68
C ARG A 85 19.40 7.28 -9.82
N GLY A 86 20.70 7.27 -9.50
CA GLY A 86 21.57 8.42 -9.72
C GLY A 86 21.87 8.75 -11.19
N HIS A 87 21.53 7.87 -12.14
CA HIS A 87 22.03 7.98 -13.53
C HIS A 87 20.99 8.39 -14.59
N SER A 88 19.69 8.21 -14.36
CA SER A 88 18.66 8.56 -15.36
C SER A 88 17.27 8.73 -14.72
N PRO A 89 16.47 9.72 -15.16
CA PRO A 89 15.10 9.86 -14.70
C PRO A 89 14.22 8.74 -15.24
N LEU A 90 13.21 8.31 -14.46
CA LEU A 90 12.16 7.46 -15.02
C LEU A 90 11.11 8.31 -15.73
N VAL A 91 10.56 7.77 -16.80
CA VAL A 91 9.51 8.42 -17.58
C VAL A 91 8.17 7.76 -17.27
N VAL A 92 7.17 8.56 -16.93
CA VAL A 92 5.78 8.12 -16.77
C VAL A 92 4.98 8.64 -17.96
N ALA A 93 4.35 7.73 -18.70
CA ALA A 93 3.59 8.07 -19.89
C ALA A 93 2.25 7.33 -19.94
N LEU A 94 1.28 7.93 -20.62
CA LEU A 94 0.01 7.31 -20.96
C LEU A 94 0.15 6.64 -22.34
N ARG A 95 -0.14 5.36 -22.43
CA ARG A 95 -0.14 4.60 -23.68
C ARG A 95 -1.50 3.94 -23.94
N GLU A 96 -1.79 3.68 -25.19
CA GLU A 96 -2.94 2.87 -25.58
C GLU A 96 -2.55 1.38 -25.46
N ASP A 97 -3.32 0.61 -24.68
CA ASP A 97 -3.08 -0.84 -24.50
C ASP A 97 -3.92 -1.66 -25.48
N SER A 98 -5.13 -1.20 -25.73
CA SER A 98 -6.08 -1.71 -26.73
C SER A 98 -6.92 -0.55 -27.25
N PRO A 99 -7.63 -0.70 -28.39
CA PRO A 99 -8.40 0.39 -28.98
C PRO A 99 -9.34 1.05 -27.95
N GLY A 100 -9.05 2.32 -27.62
CA GLY A 100 -9.83 3.10 -26.66
C GLY A 100 -9.52 2.86 -25.17
N ALA A 101 -8.57 1.99 -24.82
CA ALA A 101 -8.13 1.76 -23.44
C ALA A 101 -6.73 2.33 -23.21
N ASN A 102 -6.66 3.37 -22.37
CA ASN A 102 -5.39 3.97 -21.98
C ASN A 102 -4.88 3.36 -20.68
N ILE A 103 -3.57 3.12 -20.59
CA ILE A 103 -2.88 2.69 -19.39
C ILE A 103 -1.65 3.57 -19.12
N TRP A 104 -1.37 3.79 -17.85
CA TRP A 104 -0.14 4.44 -17.40
C TRP A 104 0.98 3.43 -17.34
N ALA A 105 2.17 3.83 -17.80
CA ALA A 105 3.36 3.01 -17.84
C ALA A 105 4.58 3.78 -17.31
N VAL A 106 5.50 3.06 -16.67
CA VAL A 106 6.79 3.57 -16.20
C VAL A 106 7.92 2.97 -17.02
N PHE A 107 8.86 3.80 -17.45
CA PHE A 107 10.01 3.42 -18.26
C PHE A 107 11.32 3.93 -17.64
N ASP A 108 12.43 3.24 -17.86
CA ASP A 108 13.79 3.66 -17.48
C ASP A 108 14.51 4.51 -18.54
N HIS A 109 13.84 4.77 -19.65
CA HIS A 109 14.30 5.64 -20.72
C HIS A 109 13.11 6.35 -21.34
N THR A 110 13.37 7.44 -22.06
CA THR A 110 12.34 8.07 -22.90
C THR A 110 11.96 7.09 -24.01
N PRO A 111 10.69 6.67 -24.10
CA PRO A 111 10.26 5.80 -25.19
C PRO A 111 10.46 6.54 -26.52
N LEU A 112 11.16 5.91 -27.47
CA LEU A 112 11.30 6.42 -28.83
C LEU A 112 9.95 6.28 -29.55
N ASP A 113 9.57 7.31 -30.30
CA ASP A 113 8.28 7.51 -30.99
C ASP A 113 7.51 6.22 -31.32
N HIS A 114 6.28 6.12 -30.80
CA HIS A 114 5.20 5.17 -31.14
C HIS A 114 5.53 3.67 -31.17
N THR A 115 6.78 3.27 -30.94
CA THR A 115 7.20 1.88 -30.84
C THR A 115 7.05 1.45 -29.39
N TYR A 116 5.85 0.96 -29.05
CA TYR A 116 5.51 0.37 -27.75
C TYR A 116 6.33 -0.90 -27.39
N ASN A 117 7.44 -1.15 -28.07
CA ASN A 117 8.35 -2.29 -27.86
C ASN A 117 9.28 -2.10 -26.66
N SER A 118 9.35 -0.90 -26.05
CA SER A 118 10.05 -0.73 -24.78
C SER A 118 9.31 -1.48 -23.67
N SER A 119 9.98 -2.42 -23.03
CA SER A 119 9.43 -3.15 -21.88
C SER A 119 9.20 -2.20 -20.71
N ALA A 120 7.95 -1.83 -20.46
CA ALA A 120 7.58 -1.02 -19.31
C ALA A 120 7.97 -1.73 -18.01
N LEU A 121 8.53 -0.99 -17.06
CA LEU A 121 8.88 -1.48 -15.72
C LEU A 121 7.62 -1.82 -14.91
N PHE A 122 6.58 -1.03 -15.08
CA PHE A 122 5.29 -1.20 -14.41
C PHE A 122 4.19 -0.54 -15.23
N THR A 123 3.01 -1.16 -15.26
CA THR A 123 1.82 -0.62 -15.92
C THR A 123 0.59 -0.75 -15.03
N ALA A 124 -0.31 0.23 -15.12
CA ALA A 124 -1.62 0.20 -14.50
C ALA A 124 -2.59 1.18 -15.17
N PRO A 125 -3.90 0.90 -15.18
CA PRO A 125 -4.89 1.83 -15.73
C PRO A 125 -5.00 3.13 -14.91
N GLU A 126 -4.75 3.07 -13.60
CA GLU A 126 -4.89 4.22 -12.71
C GLU A 126 -3.54 4.90 -12.42
N LEU A 127 -3.46 6.21 -12.63
CA LEU A 127 -2.25 6.99 -12.34
C LEU A 127 -1.84 6.83 -10.86
N LEU A 128 -2.80 6.87 -9.93
CA LEU A 128 -2.53 6.73 -8.50
C LEU A 128 -1.81 5.40 -8.22
N ARG A 129 -2.18 4.32 -8.89
CA ARG A 129 -1.56 3.00 -8.74
C ARG A 129 -0.09 3.02 -9.18
N VAL A 130 0.20 3.69 -10.31
CA VAL A 130 1.57 3.89 -10.80
C VAL A 130 2.40 4.73 -9.84
N LEU A 131 1.87 5.86 -9.37
CA LEU A 131 2.57 6.73 -8.42
C LEU A 131 2.80 6.02 -7.07
N GLY A 132 1.82 5.25 -6.60
CA GLY A 132 1.95 4.41 -5.41
C GLY A 132 3.06 3.38 -5.54
N TRP A 133 3.21 2.77 -6.72
CA TRP A 133 4.30 1.83 -7.01
C TRP A 133 5.67 2.53 -6.99
N ILE A 134 5.78 3.74 -7.57
CA ILE A 134 7.01 4.55 -7.54
C ILE A 134 7.41 4.87 -6.09
N VAL A 135 6.46 5.31 -5.25
CA VAL A 135 6.73 5.67 -3.85
C VAL A 135 7.09 4.44 -3.01
N LEU A 136 6.33 3.33 -3.14
CA LEU A 136 6.60 2.06 -2.45
C LEU A 136 8.04 1.58 -2.70
N ASN A 137 8.47 1.65 -3.96
CA ASN A 137 9.77 1.15 -4.39
C ASN A 137 10.90 2.16 -4.19
N ARG A 138 10.65 3.29 -3.52
CA ARG A 138 11.63 4.35 -3.23
C ARG A 138 12.32 4.87 -4.49
N LEU A 139 11.56 4.90 -5.56
CA LEU A 139 12.02 5.30 -6.87
C LEU A 139 12.04 6.83 -6.98
N TYR A 140 11.15 7.53 -6.28
CA TYR A 140 11.19 8.98 -6.15
C TYR A 140 11.99 9.40 -4.92
N VAL A 141 13.01 10.25 -5.11
CA VAL A 141 13.92 10.72 -4.05
C VAL A 141 13.61 12.15 -3.57
N GLY A 142 12.44 12.68 -3.93
CA GLY A 142 12.05 14.06 -3.61
C GLY A 142 12.55 15.11 -4.60
N ASP A 143 13.40 14.73 -5.55
CA ASP A 143 13.84 15.58 -6.66
C ASP A 143 12.83 15.52 -7.83
N PRO A 144 12.21 16.64 -8.24
CA PRO A 144 11.34 16.72 -9.42
C PRO A 144 11.97 16.18 -10.70
N SER A 145 13.29 16.25 -10.86
CA SER A 145 13.97 15.77 -12.06
C SER A 145 13.97 14.23 -12.16
N SER A 146 13.82 13.52 -11.05
CA SER A 146 13.92 12.05 -10.99
C SER A 146 12.75 11.32 -11.68
N ILE A 147 11.61 11.98 -11.86
CA ILE A 147 10.42 11.43 -12.52
C ILE A 147 9.91 12.44 -13.53
N VAL A 148 9.95 12.09 -14.81
CA VAL A 148 9.46 12.94 -15.90
C VAL A 148 8.10 12.43 -16.36
N PHE A 149 7.09 13.28 -16.34
CA PHE A 149 5.77 12.97 -16.88
C PHE A 149 5.69 13.41 -18.34
N GLN A 150 5.56 12.46 -19.26
CA GLN A 150 5.44 12.76 -20.68
C GLN A 150 4.11 13.46 -20.96
N ARG A 151 4.18 14.56 -21.71
CA ARG A 151 2.97 15.28 -22.13
C ARG A 151 2.28 14.48 -23.23
N VAL A 152 1.09 13.97 -22.93
CA VAL A 152 0.24 13.28 -23.90
C VAL A 152 -0.97 14.15 -24.19
N ALA A 153 -1.21 14.47 -25.46
CA ALA A 153 -2.26 15.41 -25.89
C ALA A 153 -3.67 15.01 -25.43
N LYS A 154 -3.92 13.71 -25.22
CA LYS A 154 -5.20 13.14 -24.79
C LYS A 154 -5.27 12.80 -23.28
N SER A 155 -4.24 13.13 -22.49
CA SER A 155 -4.26 12.82 -21.05
C SER A 155 -5.23 13.75 -20.31
N PRO A 156 -6.15 13.21 -19.48
CA PRO A 156 -7.00 14.04 -18.63
C PRO A 156 -6.20 14.79 -17.56
N ILE A 157 -5.03 14.25 -17.17
CA ILE A 157 -4.21 14.79 -16.09
C ILE A 157 -2.99 15.48 -16.68
N SER A 158 -2.78 16.74 -16.29
CA SER A 158 -1.58 17.49 -16.68
C SER A 158 -0.33 17.00 -15.95
N PRO A 159 0.87 17.07 -16.56
CA PRO A 159 2.13 16.71 -15.91
C PRO A 159 2.35 17.39 -14.54
N LYS A 160 2.02 18.68 -14.43
CA LYS A 160 2.12 19.45 -13.17
C LYS A 160 1.22 18.88 -12.08
N HIS A 161 0.00 18.45 -12.44
CA HIS A 161 -0.93 17.84 -11.51
C HIS A 161 -0.41 16.48 -11.02
N ALA A 162 0.08 15.64 -11.93
CA ALA A 162 0.67 14.35 -11.60
C ALA A 162 1.89 14.49 -10.67
N GLU A 163 2.77 15.46 -10.94
CA GLU A 163 3.93 15.76 -10.09
C GLU A 163 3.53 16.26 -8.70
N ARG A 164 2.49 17.08 -8.60
CA ARG A 164 1.95 17.54 -7.31
C ARG A 164 1.39 16.38 -6.50
N LEU A 165 0.65 15.47 -7.14
CA LEU A 165 0.14 14.26 -6.50
C LEU A 165 1.27 13.34 -6.03
N LEU A 166 2.30 13.11 -6.87
CA LEU A 166 3.47 12.33 -6.50
C LEU A 166 4.19 12.91 -5.27
N ARG A 167 4.39 14.23 -5.23
CA ARG A 167 5.00 14.90 -4.07
C ARG A 167 4.18 14.73 -2.79
N LYS A 168 2.85 14.86 -2.88
CA LYS A 168 1.96 14.62 -1.73
C LYS A 168 2.03 13.17 -1.25
N LEU A 169 1.97 12.20 -2.16
CA LEU A 169 2.12 10.78 -1.85
C LEU A 169 3.46 10.49 -1.17
N PHE A 170 4.56 11.00 -1.74
CA PHE A 170 5.89 10.82 -1.21
C PHE A 170 6.01 11.36 0.22
N ARG A 171 5.55 12.58 0.47
CA ARG A 171 5.54 13.17 1.82
C ARG A 171 4.70 12.35 2.79
N PHE A 172 3.50 11.95 2.38
CA PHE A 172 2.57 11.19 3.22
C PHE A 172 3.12 9.81 3.58
N PHE A 173 3.67 9.05 2.63
CA PHE A 173 4.21 7.73 2.94
C PHE A 173 5.62 7.77 3.56
N SER A 174 6.36 8.87 3.43
CA SER A 174 7.68 9.04 4.05
C SER A 174 7.63 9.61 5.46
N SER A 175 6.54 10.28 5.88
CA SER A 175 6.41 10.82 7.23
C SER A 175 6.36 9.72 8.28
N GLY A 176 6.98 9.93 9.45
CA GLY A 176 6.60 9.34 10.74
C GLY A 176 6.26 7.84 10.83
N THR A 177 6.75 6.98 9.93
CA THR A 177 6.28 5.58 9.90
C THR A 177 6.69 4.88 11.20
N PRO A 178 5.75 4.37 12.02
CA PRO A 178 6.08 3.63 13.21
C PRO A 178 6.98 2.43 12.87
N ARG A 179 7.73 1.95 13.87
CA ARG A 179 8.65 0.80 13.70
C ARG A 179 7.89 -0.37 13.08
N LEU A 180 8.54 -1.04 12.13
CA LEU A 180 8.03 -2.25 11.49
C LEU A 180 7.70 -3.29 12.56
N ASP A 181 6.47 -3.77 12.58
CA ASP A 181 6.05 -4.85 13.47
C ASP A 181 5.81 -6.11 12.64
N TYR A 182 6.86 -6.93 12.54
CA TYR A 182 6.77 -8.25 11.93
C TYR A 182 6.43 -9.35 12.96
N ALA A 183 6.25 -9.02 14.24
CA ALA A 183 5.88 -10.01 15.24
C ALA A 183 4.39 -10.40 15.08
N CYS A 184 3.53 -9.45 14.73
CA CYS A 184 2.12 -9.73 14.44
C CYS A 184 1.97 -10.53 13.13
N SER A 185 1.15 -11.59 13.13
CA SER A 185 0.85 -12.40 11.93
C SER A 185 -0.08 -11.70 10.94
N ASP A 186 -0.92 -10.77 11.42
CA ASP A 186 -1.80 -9.95 10.59
C ASP A 186 -1.44 -8.47 10.76
N PRO A 187 -0.74 -7.85 9.79
CA PRO A 187 -0.22 -6.50 9.95
C PRO A 187 -1.35 -5.47 9.95
N PRO A 188 -1.53 -4.68 11.03
CA PRO A 188 -2.52 -3.60 11.04
C PRO A 188 -2.23 -2.57 9.96
N TRP A 189 -3.29 -1.90 9.51
CA TRP A 189 -3.16 -0.76 8.61
C TRP A 189 -2.52 0.43 9.34
N LEU A 190 -1.62 1.13 8.65
CA LEU A 190 -0.92 2.30 9.18
C LEU A 190 -1.29 3.58 8.44
N LYS A 191 -1.41 3.51 7.11
CA LYS A 191 -1.62 4.70 6.29
C LYS A 191 -2.68 4.47 5.25
N VAL A 192 -3.59 5.43 5.11
CA VAL A 192 -4.67 5.40 4.12
C VAL A 192 -4.64 6.70 3.31
N PHE A 193 -4.23 6.63 2.06
CA PHE A 193 -4.29 7.76 1.13
C PHE A 193 -5.48 7.57 0.20
N VAL A 194 -6.39 8.54 0.18
CA VAL A 194 -7.58 8.54 -0.68
C VAL A 194 -7.37 9.59 -1.75
N SER A 195 -7.49 9.23 -3.02
CA SER A 195 -7.61 10.19 -4.12
C SER A 195 -9.01 10.10 -4.68
N VAL A 196 -9.72 11.21 -4.68
CA VAL A 196 -11.01 11.30 -5.37
C VAL A 196 -10.81 11.87 -6.75
N ASP A 197 -11.44 11.24 -7.75
CA ASP A 197 -11.34 11.62 -9.14
C ASP A 197 -12.71 12.11 -9.64
N THR A 198 -12.75 13.38 -10.01
CA THR A 198 -13.81 13.92 -10.88
C THR A 198 -13.37 13.70 -12.31
N SER A 199 -14.08 12.83 -13.04
CA SER A 199 -13.78 12.55 -14.44
C SER A 199 -13.59 13.87 -15.20
N VAL A 200 -12.39 14.10 -15.73
CA VAL A 200 -12.09 15.29 -16.54
C VAL A 200 -12.91 15.30 -17.85
N PHE A 201 -13.48 14.15 -18.23
CA PHE A 201 -14.32 13.99 -19.41
C PHE A 201 -15.82 14.09 -19.13
N ALA A 202 -16.24 14.13 -17.86
CA ALA A 202 -17.64 14.34 -17.53
C ALA A 202 -17.92 15.84 -17.54
N THR A 203 -18.96 16.26 -18.27
CA THR A 203 -19.51 17.61 -18.20
C THR A 203 -20.10 17.92 -16.82
N ASP A 204 -20.34 16.89 -16.03
CA ASP A 204 -20.77 16.97 -14.65
C ASP A 204 -19.54 16.93 -13.74
N ASN A 205 -19.39 17.88 -12.83
CA ASN A 205 -18.30 17.94 -11.84
C ASN A 205 -18.42 16.83 -10.77
N ALA A 206 -19.18 15.78 -11.07
CA ALA A 206 -19.48 14.62 -10.26
C ALA A 206 -18.23 13.81 -9.89
N LEU A 207 -18.21 13.35 -8.64
CA LEU A 207 -17.28 12.32 -8.20
C LEU A 207 -17.65 11.00 -8.89
N HIS A 208 -16.72 10.36 -9.59
CA HIS A 208 -17.02 9.09 -10.28
C HIS A 208 -16.22 7.92 -9.76
N LEU A 209 -15.01 8.18 -9.25
CA LEU A 209 -14.12 7.14 -8.75
C LEU A 209 -13.43 7.64 -7.48
N ALA A 210 -13.27 6.73 -6.52
CA ALA A 210 -12.39 6.92 -5.38
C ALA A 210 -11.31 5.85 -5.39
N TYR A 211 -10.06 6.28 -5.30
CA TYR A 211 -8.91 5.39 -5.28
C TYR A 211 -8.26 5.40 -3.90
N TYR A 212 -7.86 4.23 -3.43
CA TYR A 212 -7.23 4.05 -2.13
C TYR A 212 -5.85 3.46 -2.33
N LEU A 213 -4.85 4.10 -1.73
CA LEU A 213 -3.55 3.52 -1.47
C LEU A 213 -3.40 3.32 0.03
N VAL A 214 -3.27 2.08 0.46
CA VAL A 214 -3.18 1.73 1.88
C VAL A 214 -1.86 1.02 2.17
N GLN A 215 -1.24 1.33 3.30
CA GLN A 215 0.00 0.70 3.75
C GLN A 215 -0.18 0.10 5.13
N ASN A 216 0.30 -1.13 5.32
CA ASN A 216 0.26 -1.83 6.61
C ASN A 216 1.59 -1.73 7.37
N SER A 217 1.62 -2.31 8.58
CA SER A 217 2.80 -2.31 9.46
C SER A 217 4.01 -3.08 8.91
N TRP A 218 3.82 -3.89 7.87
CA TRP A 218 4.89 -4.56 7.12
C TRP A 218 5.44 -3.73 5.96
N ARG A 219 4.94 -2.49 5.79
CA ARG A 219 5.17 -1.61 4.61
C ARG A 219 4.74 -2.25 3.29
N GLU A 220 3.82 -3.20 3.32
CA GLU A 220 3.13 -3.61 2.09
C GLU A 220 2.11 -2.53 1.73
N THR A 221 2.12 -2.10 0.47
CA THR A 221 1.14 -1.14 -0.05
C THR A 221 0.15 -1.85 -0.96
N PHE A 222 -1.12 -1.50 -0.82
CA PHE A 222 -2.23 -2.05 -1.59
C PHE A 222 -2.99 -0.92 -2.28
N PHE A 223 -3.56 -1.23 -3.43
CA PHE A 223 -4.41 -0.37 -4.21
C PHE A 223 -5.80 -0.97 -4.33
N SER A 224 -6.82 -0.13 -4.15
CA SER A 224 -8.21 -0.47 -4.48
C SER A 224 -8.91 0.73 -5.12
N ALA A 225 -9.84 0.46 -6.02
CA ALA A 225 -10.70 1.46 -6.64
C ALA A 225 -12.16 1.20 -6.23
N LEU A 226 -12.93 2.27 -6.04
CA LEU A 226 -14.35 2.25 -5.77
C LEU A 226 -15.05 3.01 -6.90
N ASP A 227 -15.92 2.32 -7.62
CA ASP A 227 -16.77 2.91 -8.65
C ASP A 227 -17.98 3.58 -8.01
N LEU A 228 -18.14 4.88 -8.23
CA LEU A 228 -19.20 5.71 -7.67
C LEU A 228 -20.19 6.20 -8.72
N ARG A 229 -20.06 5.76 -9.98
CA ARG A 229 -20.94 6.18 -11.09
C ARG A 229 -22.41 5.84 -10.87
N HIS A 230 -22.68 4.79 -10.10
CA HIS A 230 -24.03 4.33 -9.76
C HIS A 230 -24.65 5.08 -8.57
N VAL A 231 -23.88 5.94 -7.89
CA VAL A 231 -24.35 6.69 -6.72
C VAL A 231 -24.88 8.03 -7.19
N GLU A 232 -26.11 8.35 -6.81
CA GLU A 232 -26.90 9.44 -7.41
C GLU A 232 -26.45 10.84 -6.98
N ASN A 233 -25.93 11.01 -5.76
CA ASN A 233 -25.59 12.32 -5.19
C ASN A 233 -24.16 12.32 -4.61
N ASP A 234 -23.44 13.42 -4.83
CA ASP A 234 -22.11 13.70 -4.28
C ASP A 234 -21.99 13.53 -2.76
N PHE A 235 -23.03 13.84 -1.98
CA PHE A 235 -23.03 13.60 -0.54
C PHE A 235 -22.91 12.11 -0.22
N LEU A 236 -23.71 11.26 -0.88
CA LEU A 236 -23.64 9.80 -0.74
C LEU A 236 -22.31 9.24 -1.26
N ARG A 237 -21.75 9.85 -2.32
CA ARG A 237 -20.42 9.49 -2.82
C ARG A 237 -19.32 9.78 -1.81
N CYS A 238 -19.38 10.93 -1.12
CA CYS A 238 -18.48 11.25 -0.03
C CYS A 238 -18.63 10.26 1.13
N TYR A 239 -19.87 9.91 1.49
CA TYR A 239 -20.16 8.90 2.52
C TYR A 239 -19.58 7.52 2.17
N GLU A 240 -19.83 6.99 0.97
CA GLU A 240 -19.30 5.69 0.53
C GLU A 240 -17.76 5.72 0.42
N THR A 241 -17.20 6.86 0.01
CA THR A 241 -15.74 7.05 -0.01
C THR A 241 -15.15 6.97 1.40
N ALA A 242 -15.75 7.70 2.35
CA ALA A 242 -15.37 7.71 3.76
C ALA A 242 -15.50 6.32 4.40
N LYS A 243 -16.59 5.62 4.12
CA LYS A 243 -16.83 4.24 4.57
C LYS A 243 -15.76 3.28 4.05
N GLY A 244 -15.35 3.44 2.79
CA GLY A 244 -14.22 2.70 2.22
C GLY A 244 -12.90 2.95 2.96
N ALA A 245 -12.60 4.20 3.30
CA ALA A 245 -11.41 4.55 4.08
C ALA A 245 -11.49 4.00 5.52
N TRP A 246 -12.65 4.13 6.16
CA TRP A 246 -12.90 3.66 7.52
C TRP A 246 -12.68 2.16 7.67
N ARG A 247 -13.01 1.34 6.66
CA ARG A 247 -12.75 -0.10 6.67
C ARG A 247 -11.29 -0.47 6.95
N TYR A 248 -10.35 0.38 6.52
CA TYR A 248 -8.93 0.22 6.79
C TYR A 248 -8.55 0.81 8.14
N LEU A 249 -9.04 2.01 8.46
CA LEU A 249 -8.73 2.72 9.71
C LEU A 249 -9.20 1.96 10.96
N GLN A 250 -10.39 1.36 10.93
CA GLN A 250 -10.92 0.56 12.05
C GLN A 250 -10.07 -0.69 12.37
N LYS A 251 -9.35 -1.21 11.36
CA LYS A 251 -8.44 -2.36 11.46
C LYS A 251 -6.99 -1.93 11.68
N GLY A 252 -6.74 -0.63 11.85
CA GLY A 252 -5.43 -0.09 12.09
C GLY A 252 -5.07 -0.05 13.58
N LEU A 253 -3.87 0.45 13.87
CA LEU A 253 -3.45 0.65 15.26
C LEU A 253 -4.29 1.77 15.91
N PRO A 254 -4.84 1.57 17.12
CA PRO A 254 -5.55 2.62 17.85
C PRO A 254 -4.67 3.88 18.01
N GLY A 255 -5.16 5.03 17.54
CA GLY A 255 -4.42 6.30 17.59
C GLY A 255 -3.17 6.38 16.70
N GLY A 256 -2.84 5.34 15.92
CA GLY A 256 -1.61 5.27 15.13
C GLY A 256 -1.82 5.24 13.61
N SER A 257 -3.06 5.17 13.14
CA SER A 257 -3.35 5.12 11.69
C SER A 257 -3.52 6.53 11.13
N GLU A 258 -2.65 6.90 10.20
CA GLU A 258 -2.72 8.17 9.49
C GLU A 258 -3.58 8.04 8.24
N TYR A 259 -4.28 9.11 7.86
CA TYR A 259 -4.93 9.19 6.56
C TYR A 259 -4.74 10.56 5.91
N ALA A 260 -4.89 10.59 4.59
CA ALA A 260 -4.89 11.82 3.81
C ALA A 260 -5.87 11.70 2.65
N ILE A 261 -6.63 12.76 2.41
CA ILE A 261 -7.55 12.85 1.27
C ILE A 261 -7.00 13.86 0.27
N TYR A 262 -6.93 13.45 -0.98
CA TYR A 262 -6.52 14.27 -2.10
C TYR A 262 -7.68 14.45 -3.05
N ASP A 263 -8.13 15.71 -3.16
CA ASP A 263 -9.03 16.15 -4.20
C ASP A 263 -8.23 16.72 -5.37
N SER A 264 -8.49 16.21 -6.57
CA SER A 264 -7.83 16.66 -7.80
C SER A 264 -8.36 18.00 -8.31
N ARG A 265 -9.48 18.51 -7.78
CA ARG A 265 -10.07 19.78 -8.22
C ARG A 265 -9.07 20.93 -8.08
N ALA A 266 -8.83 21.65 -9.17
CA ALA A 266 -7.88 22.75 -9.22
C ALA A 266 -8.40 24.04 -8.54
N SER A 267 -9.70 24.11 -8.24
CA SER A 267 -10.39 25.33 -7.80
C SER A 267 -10.23 25.70 -6.32
N GLY A 268 -9.48 24.92 -5.52
CA GLY A 268 -9.32 25.18 -4.09
C GLY A 268 -10.59 24.91 -3.26
N ASP A 269 -11.70 24.54 -3.90
CA ASP A 269 -12.91 24.07 -3.24
C ASP A 269 -12.74 22.61 -2.81
N ASN A 270 -12.17 22.42 -1.62
CA ASN A 270 -11.94 21.12 -0.99
C ASN A 270 -13.21 20.56 -0.32
N ARG A 271 -14.42 20.98 -0.73
CA ARG A 271 -15.67 20.57 -0.08
C ARG A 271 -15.81 19.06 0.01
N SER A 272 -15.52 18.32 -1.06
CA SER A 272 -15.61 16.85 -1.06
C SER A 272 -14.63 16.22 -0.08
N ALA A 273 -13.37 16.69 -0.07
CA ALA A 273 -12.39 16.21 0.90
C ALA A 273 -12.84 16.47 2.35
N LYS A 274 -13.34 17.67 2.64
CA LYS A 274 -13.82 18.04 3.97
C LYS A 274 -15.03 17.21 4.40
N THR A 275 -16.00 17.00 3.52
CA THR A 275 -17.17 16.14 3.81
C THR A 275 -16.77 14.68 4.06
N ILE A 276 -15.78 14.15 3.31
CA ILE A 276 -15.24 12.81 3.57
C ILE A 276 -14.57 12.77 4.96
N GLU A 277 -13.81 13.80 5.35
CA GLU A 277 -13.20 13.91 6.68
C GLU A 277 -14.25 13.93 7.79
N GLU A 278 -15.30 14.74 7.64
CA GLU A 278 -16.41 14.83 8.60
C GLU A 278 -17.08 13.46 8.82
N PHE A 279 -17.30 12.68 7.77
CA PHE A 279 -17.82 11.31 7.91
C PHE A 279 -16.85 10.36 8.60
N ILE A 280 -15.54 10.44 8.29
CA ILE A 280 -14.53 9.60 8.95
C ILE A 280 -14.50 9.87 10.46
N GLU A 281 -14.55 11.14 10.87
CA GLU A 281 -14.61 11.50 12.29
C GLU A 281 -15.91 11.03 12.95
N SER A 282 -17.05 11.19 12.27
CA SER A 282 -18.34 10.65 12.77
C SER A 282 -18.30 9.12 12.98
N PHE A 283 -17.65 8.36 12.08
CA PHE A 283 -17.45 6.92 12.28
C PHE A 283 -16.55 6.61 13.47
N ARG A 284 -15.52 7.42 13.71
CA ARG A 284 -14.60 7.26 14.85
C ARG A 284 -15.30 7.53 16.17
N GLU A 285 -16.14 8.56 16.24
CA GLU A 285 -16.94 8.88 17.43
C GLU A 285 -17.90 7.73 17.75
N SER A 286 -18.63 7.23 16.75
CA SER A 286 -19.55 6.10 16.92
C SER A 286 -18.86 4.82 17.41
N ASP A 287 -17.70 4.45 16.85
CA ASP A 287 -16.94 3.27 17.30
C ASP A 287 -16.39 3.43 18.72
N THR A 288 -16.07 4.67 19.11
CA THR A 288 -15.58 4.95 20.46
C THR A 288 -16.69 4.80 21.50
N GLU A 289 -17.89 5.31 21.22
CA GLU A 289 -19.05 5.15 22.11
C GLU A 289 -19.47 3.67 22.21
N ASP A 290 -19.54 2.94 21.08
CA ASP A 290 -19.86 1.51 21.08
C ASP A 290 -18.89 0.69 21.92
N ARG A 291 -17.59 1.04 21.93
CA ARG A 291 -16.58 0.38 22.77
C ARG A 291 -16.79 0.68 24.25
N LYS A 292 -17.03 1.93 24.62
CA LYS A 292 -17.32 2.32 26.02
C LYS A 292 -18.56 1.61 26.56
N THR A 293 -19.63 1.51 25.77
CA THR A 293 -20.85 0.81 26.16
C THR A 293 -20.58 -0.68 26.38
N LYS A 294 -19.85 -1.34 25.46
CA LYS A 294 -19.47 -2.76 25.61
C LYS A 294 -18.57 -3.00 26.81
N GLU A 295 -17.63 -2.10 27.08
CA GLU A 295 -16.77 -2.18 28.26
C GLU A 295 -17.59 -2.05 29.55
N ALA A 296 -18.51 -1.09 29.63
CA ALA A 296 -19.40 -0.91 30.78
C ALA A 296 -20.30 -2.14 31.02
N GLU A 297 -20.91 -2.69 29.97
CA GLU A 297 -21.72 -3.92 30.06
C GLU A 297 -20.88 -5.14 30.50
N SER A 298 -19.62 -5.23 30.06
CA SER A 298 -18.71 -6.31 30.46
C SER A 298 -18.33 -6.20 31.93
N MET A 299 -18.07 -4.97 32.42
CA MET A 299 -17.75 -4.70 33.82
C MET A 299 -18.94 -5.01 34.74
N GLU A 300 -20.16 -4.63 34.33
CA GLU A 300 -21.39 -4.91 35.07
C GLU A 300 -21.69 -6.43 35.14
N LYS A 301 -21.46 -7.17 34.06
CA LYS A 301 -21.55 -8.64 34.06
C LYS A 301 -20.53 -9.28 35.01
N THR A 302 -19.27 -8.84 34.98
CA THR A 302 -18.26 -9.34 35.93
C THR A 302 -18.55 -8.97 37.39
N ALA A 303 -19.13 -7.81 37.67
CA ALA A 303 -19.55 -7.42 39.02
C ALA A 303 -20.73 -8.27 39.52
N THR A 304 -21.70 -8.54 38.63
CA THR A 304 -22.87 -9.39 38.94
C THR A 304 -22.48 -10.85 39.16
N GLU A 305 -21.54 -11.39 38.39
CA GLU A 305 -20.98 -12.74 38.59
C GLU A 305 -20.14 -12.85 39.87
N ARG A 306 -19.37 -11.81 40.22
CA ARG A 306 -18.66 -11.76 41.52
C ARG A 306 -19.64 -11.79 42.70
N ASN A 307 -20.76 -11.07 42.62
CA ASN A 307 -21.80 -11.08 43.65
C ASN A 307 -22.59 -12.39 43.75
N ARG A 308 -22.63 -13.22 42.69
CA ARG A 308 -23.22 -14.58 42.76
C ARG A 308 -22.30 -15.59 43.45
N ARG A 309 -20.98 -15.40 43.41
CA ARG A 309 -20.01 -16.28 44.10
C ARG A 309 -19.81 -15.98 45.59
N THR A 310 -20.31 -14.84 46.08
CA THR A 310 -20.23 -14.44 47.50
C THR A 310 -21.50 -14.73 48.31
N ARG A 311 -22.51 -15.39 47.73
CA ARG A 311 -23.60 -15.94 48.55
C ARG A 311 -23.10 -17.22 49.23
N PRO A 312 -23.01 -17.27 50.58
CA PRO A 312 -22.71 -18.51 51.26
C PRO A 312 -23.83 -19.51 50.98
N LEU A 313 -23.46 -20.76 50.74
CA LEU A 313 -24.35 -21.92 50.75
C LEU A 313 -25.00 -22.02 52.15
N LEU A 314 -26.13 -21.33 52.31
CA LEU A 314 -27.10 -21.54 53.38
C LEU A 314 -28.34 -22.05 52.67
N ASP A 315 -28.37 -23.37 52.46
CA ASP A 315 -29.57 -24.20 52.40
C ASP A 315 -29.13 -25.62 52.05
N LEU A 316 -28.84 -26.40 53.10
CA LEU A 316 -28.95 -27.86 53.14
C LEU A 316 -28.98 -28.26 54.62
N LEU A 317 -30.13 -28.04 55.25
CA LEU A 317 -30.60 -28.78 56.43
C LEU A 317 -32.10 -29.06 56.28
#